data_AF-A0A222ENB2-F1
#
_entry.id   AF-A0A222ENB2-F1
#
_cell.length_a   1.000
_cell.length_b   1.000
_cell.length_c   1.000
_cell.angle_alpha   90.00
_cell.angle_beta   90.00
_cell.angle_gamma   90.00
#
_symmetry.space_group_name_H-M   'P 1'
#
loop_
_entity.id
_entity.type
_entity.pdbx_description
1 polymer ?
#
loop_
_entity_poly.entity_id
_entity_poly.type
_entity_poly.pdbx_seq_one_letter_code
_entity_poly.pdbx_strand_id
1 'polypeptide(L)'
;MNEALLVSIIGVFFTGLNTIITFLTLVILPIYVKKYNDKKQWTDAGERELADAFDKYFSEEYPKNDTEWYIAEVRSIVLKFQINHILCLNCKRKYQPTDYMLYFEKAKKKLPEVNNFSLKASKLFFSNELTVIYCKKCDGVEKVMTQEQKKKSK
;
A
#
# COMPACT_ATOMS: atom_id res chain seq x y z
N MET A 1 6.33 -39.72 -46.02
CA MET A 1 5.71 -39.28 -44.75
C MET A 1 4.37 -38.66 -45.13
N ASN A 2 3.24 -39.26 -44.77
CA ASN A 2 1.92 -38.91 -45.31
C ASN A 2 1.51 -37.48 -44.91
N GLU A 3 1.13 -36.66 -45.89
CA GLU A 3 0.63 -35.28 -45.68
C GLU A 3 -0.53 -35.25 -44.66
N ALA A 4 -1.39 -36.26 -44.68
CA ALA A 4 -2.48 -36.42 -43.73
C ALA A 4 -2.02 -36.58 -42.26
N LEU A 5 -0.87 -37.23 -42.03
CA LEU A 5 -0.28 -37.39 -40.70
C LEU A 5 0.25 -36.04 -40.17
N LEU A 6 0.88 -35.26 -41.06
CA LEU A 6 1.43 -33.94 -40.74
C LEU A 6 0.32 -32.94 -40.37
N VAL A 7 -0.76 -32.91 -41.16
CA VAL A 7 -1.94 -32.08 -40.89
C VAL A 7 -2.60 -32.46 -39.55
N SER A 8 -2.65 -33.75 -39.22
CA SER A 8 -3.23 -34.22 -37.97
C SER A 8 -2.42 -33.82 -36.74
N ILE A 9 -1.07 -33.91 -36.82
CA ILE A 9 -0.17 -33.49 -35.73
C ILE A 9 -0.26 -31.98 -35.50
N ILE A 10 -0.27 -31.19 -36.59
CA ILE A 10 -0.44 -29.73 -36.51
C ILE A 10 -1.81 -29.37 -35.91
N GLY A 11 -2.88 -30.05 -36.33
CA GLY A 11 -4.23 -29.85 -35.80
C GLY A 11 -4.35 -30.13 -34.29
N VAL A 12 -3.73 -31.22 -33.81
CA VAL A 12 -3.71 -31.55 -32.37
C VAL A 12 -2.91 -30.52 -31.57
N PHE A 13 -1.79 -30.03 -32.12
CA PHE A 13 -0.97 -29.01 -31.46
C PHE A 13 -1.70 -27.67 -31.34
N PHE A 14 -2.35 -27.20 -32.41
CA PHE A 14 -3.16 -25.98 -32.37
C PHE A 14 -4.39 -26.12 -31.47
N THR A 15 -5.05 -27.28 -31.50
CA THR A 15 -6.19 -27.53 -30.61
C THR A 15 -5.72 -27.50 -29.16
N GLY A 16 -4.64 -28.21 -28.81
CA GLY A 16 -4.08 -28.23 -27.46
C GLY A 16 -3.65 -26.85 -26.95
N LEU A 17 -2.99 -26.04 -27.79
CA LEU A 17 -2.66 -24.66 -27.45
C LEU A 17 -3.90 -23.81 -27.21
N ASN A 18 -4.92 -23.92 -28.07
CA ASN A 18 -6.17 -23.19 -27.90
C ASN A 18 -6.91 -23.61 -26.63
N THR A 19 -6.92 -24.89 -26.25
CA THR A 19 -7.52 -25.33 -24.97
C THR A 19 -6.77 -24.74 -23.77
N ILE A 20 -5.44 -24.71 -23.81
CA ILE A 20 -4.61 -24.13 -22.74
C ILE A 20 -4.85 -22.63 -22.61
N ILE A 21 -4.86 -21.90 -23.74
CA ILE A 21 -5.13 -20.45 -23.75
C ILE A 21 -6.54 -20.16 -23.25
N THR A 22 -7.54 -20.92 -23.70
CA THR A 22 -8.93 -20.77 -23.27
C THR A 22 -9.09 -21.05 -21.77
N PHE A 23 -8.38 -22.04 -21.24
CA PHE A 23 -8.36 -22.31 -19.80
C PHE A 23 -7.67 -21.18 -19.01
N LEU A 24 -6.53 -20.68 -19.50
CA LEU A 24 -5.85 -19.53 -18.90
C LEU A 24 -6.73 -18.28 -18.88
N THR A 25 -7.45 -17.99 -19.95
CA THR A 25 -8.27 -16.77 -20.06
C THR A 25 -9.59 -16.88 -19.31
N LEU A 26 -10.23 -18.06 -19.27
CA LEU A 26 -11.53 -18.24 -18.62
C LEU A 26 -11.42 -18.56 -17.12
N VAL A 27 -10.32 -19.15 -16.67
CA VAL A 27 -10.18 -19.60 -15.27
C VAL A 27 -9.13 -18.79 -14.54
N ILE A 28 -7.92 -18.71 -15.09
CA ILE A 28 -6.79 -18.10 -14.38
C ILE A 28 -6.92 -16.57 -14.37
N LEU A 29 -7.19 -15.95 -15.53
CA LEU A 29 -7.31 -14.49 -15.62
C LEU A 29 -8.39 -13.91 -14.69
N PRO A 30 -9.63 -14.44 -14.61
CA PRO A 30 -10.64 -13.88 -13.72
C PRO A 30 -10.28 -14.03 -12.24
N ILE A 31 -9.62 -15.13 -11.85
CA ILE A 31 -9.14 -15.32 -10.48
C ILE A 31 -8.08 -14.28 -10.12
N TYR A 32 -7.12 -14.02 -11.02
CA TYR A 32 -6.08 -13.02 -10.80
C TYR A 32 -6.65 -11.59 -10.78
N VAL A 33 -7.58 -11.27 -11.68
CA VAL A 33 -8.25 -9.97 -11.73
C VAL A 33 -9.08 -9.74 -10.46
N LYS A 34 -9.85 -10.74 -10.03
CA LYS A 34 -10.62 -10.66 -8.77
C LYS A 34 -9.69 -10.45 -7.58
N LYS A 35 -8.64 -11.26 -7.44
CA LYS A 35 -7.67 -11.13 -6.36
C LYS A 35 -6.96 -9.77 -6.34
N TYR A 36 -6.67 -9.20 -7.52
CA TYR A 36 -6.08 -7.88 -7.63
C TYR A 36 -7.05 -6.77 -7.21
N ASN A 37 -8.30 -6.83 -7.68
CA ASN A 37 -9.34 -5.87 -7.31
C ASN A 37 -9.64 -5.92 -5.81
N ASP A 38 -9.79 -7.11 -5.24
CA ASP A 38 -10.01 -7.31 -3.81
C ASP A 38 -8.87 -6.65 -2.99
N LYS A 39 -7.61 -6.83 -3.42
CA LYS A 39 -6.46 -6.21 -2.77
C LYS A 39 -6.46 -4.70 -2.90
N LYS A 40 -6.72 -4.17 -4.10
CA LYS A 40 -6.76 -2.72 -4.32
C LYS A 40 -7.85 -2.09 -3.45
N GLN A 41 -9.04 -2.69 -3.42
CA GLN A 41 -10.13 -2.26 -2.57
C GLN A 41 -9.75 -2.29 -1.09
N TRP A 42 -8.99 -3.30 -0.66
CA TRP A 42 -8.48 -3.40 0.71
C TRP A 42 -7.46 -2.29 1.05
N THR A 43 -6.53 -1.98 0.15
CA THR A 43 -5.58 -0.87 0.34
C THR A 43 -6.30 0.49 0.34
N ASP A 44 -7.20 0.71 -0.61
CA ASP A 44 -7.97 1.95 -0.73
C ASP A 44 -8.86 2.17 0.51
N ALA A 45 -9.42 1.09 1.08
CA ALA A 45 -10.18 1.16 2.33
C ALA A 45 -9.31 1.61 3.51
N GLY A 46 -8.09 1.10 3.64
CA GLY A 46 -7.18 1.52 4.70
C GLY A 46 -6.68 2.94 4.54
N GLU A 47 -6.48 3.41 3.30
CA GLU A 47 -6.13 4.81 3.04
C GLU A 47 -7.28 5.76 3.40
N ARG A 48 -8.54 5.36 3.15
CA ARG A 48 -9.71 6.10 3.63
C ARG A 48 -9.81 6.14 5.15
N GLU A 49 -9.53 5.04 5.84
CA GLU A 49 -9.54 4.99 7.30
C GLU A 49 -8.46 5.88 7.92
N LEU A 50 -7.26 5.94 7.31
CA LEU A 50 -6.21 6.88 7.73
C LEU A 50 -6.63 8.35 7.54
N ALA A 51 -7.25 8.67 6.41
CA ALA A 51 -7.75 10.01 6.14
C ALA A 51 -8.88 10.41 7.10
N ASP A 52 -9.86 9.52 7.32
CA ASP A 52 -10.97 9.74 8.25
C ASP A 52 -10.49 9.91 9.69
N ALA A 53 -9.52 9.10 10.14
CA ALA A 53 -8.90 9.26 11.46
C ALA A 53 -8.19 10.62 11.60
N PHE A 54 -7.53 11.08 10.54
CA PHE A 54 -6.88 12.39 10.52
C PHE A 54 -7.89 13.54 10.55
N ASP A 55 -8.93 13.48 9.72
CA ASP A 55 -9.99 14.48 9.65
C ASP A 55 -10.73 14.58 10.99
N LYS A 56 -11.03 13.44 11.63
CA LYS A 56 -11.65 13.37 12.96
C LYS A 56 -10.78 13.93 14.09
N TYR A 57 -9.46 13.86 13.96
CA TYR A 57 -8.53 14.46 14.93
C TYR A 57 -8.49 15.99 14.80
N PHE A 58 -8.67 16.54 13.60
CA PHE A 58 -8.72 18.00 13.37
C PHE A 58 -10.13 18.60 13.40
N SER A 59 -11.17 17.77 13.48
CA SER A 59 -12.56 18.21 13.47
C SER A 59 -12.96 18.86 14.79
N GLU A 60 -13.56 20.05 14.70
CA GLU A 60 -14.17 20.74 15.83
C GLU A 60 -15.43 20.02 16.37
N GLU A 61 -16.04 19.13 15.56
CA GLU A 61 -17.22 18.35 15.95
C GLU A 61 -16.88 17.21 16.93
N TYR A 62 -15.60 16.79 16.97
CA TYR A 62 -15.13 15.68 17.80
C TYR A 62 -14.03 16.10 18.79
N PRO A 63 -14.31 17.01 19.74
CA PRO A 63 -13.30 17.57 20.64
C PRO A 63 -12.70 16.55 21.64
N LYS A 64 -13.24 15.32 21.71
CA LYS A 64 -12.68 14.21 22.50
C LYS A 64 -11.53 13.48 21.82
N ASN A 65 -11.35 13.68 20.52
CA ASN A 65 -10.33 12.97 19.74
C ASN A 65 -8.99 13.67 19.94
N ASP A 66 -8.28 13.27 20.99
CA ASP A 66 -6.95 13.77 21.30
C ASP A 66 -5.86 13.01 20.53
N THR A 67 -4.61 13.32 20.85
CA THR A 67 -3.45 12.72 20.17
C THR A 67 -3.29 11.24 20.51
N GLU A 68 -3.69 10.82 21.71
CA GLU A 68 -3.63 9.41 22.12
C GLU A 68 -4.67 8.58 21.34
N TRP A 69 -5.86 9.13 21.17
CA TRP A 69 -6.89 8.54 20.31
C TRP A 69 -6.40 8.38 18.87
N TYR A 70 -5.79 9.42 18.28
CA TYR A 70 -5.25 9.34 16.92
C TYR A 70 -4.18 8.25 16.77
N ILE A 71 -3.27 8.13 17.75
CA ILE A 71 -2.26 7.06 17.75
C ILE A 71 -2.90 5.68 17.84
N ALA A 72 -3.92 5.53 18.69
CA ALA A 72 -4.66 4.29 18.84
C ALA A 72 -5.34 3.88 17.53
N GLU A 73 -5.91 4.84 16.78
CA GLU A 73 -6.49 4.56 15.47
C GLU A 73 -5.45 4.17 14.43
N VAL A 74 -4.31 4.86 14.36
CA VAL A 74 -3.24 4.42 13.46
C VAL A 74 -2.76 3.01 13.80
N ARG A 75 -2.71 2.64 15.09
CA ARG A 75 -2.41 1.24 15.51
C ARG A 75 -3.50 0.27 15.11
N SER A 76 -4.78 0.64 15.24
CA SER A 76 -5.92 -0.18 14.85
C SER A 76 -5.84 -0.53 13.35
N ILE A 77 -5.50 0.46 12.53
CA ILE A 77 -5.31 0.33 11.08
C ILE A 77 -4.11 -0.57 10.78
N VAL A 78 -2.96 -0.38 11.45
CA VAL A 78 -1.79 -1.26 11.29
C VAL A 78 -2.14 -2.73 11.50
N LEU A 79 -2.91 -3.03 12.55
CA LEU A 79 -3.35 -4.40 12.87
C LEU A 79 -4.37 -4.92 11.87
N LYS A 80 -5.40 -4.14 11.57
CA LYS A 80 -6.51 -4.51 10.67
C LYS A 80 -6.03 -4.81 9.25
N PHE A 81 -5.07 -4.02 8.75
CA PHE A 81 -4.54 -4.16 7.40
C PHE A 81 -3.27 -5.03 7.33
N GLN A 82 -2.91 -5.71 8.42
CA GLN A 82 -1.76 -6.64 8.53
C GLN A 82 -0.46 -6.02 8.02
N ILE A 83 -0.18 -4.80 8.46
CA ILE A 83 0.99 -4.05 8.02
C ILE A 83 2.22 -4.59 8.74
N ASN A 84 3.15 -5.19 8.00
CA ASN A 84 4.35 -5.82 8.57
C ASN A 84 5.57 -4.88 8.65
N HIS A 85 5.53 -3.75 7.95
CA HIS A 85 6.62 -2.77 7.96
C HIS A 85 6.12 -1.38 7.64
N ILE A 86 6.81 -0.39 8.18
CA ILE A 86 6.60 1.03 7.93
C ILE A 86 7.82 1.57 7.17
N LEU A 87 7.61 2.12 5.98
CA LEU A 87 8.66 2.66 5.11
C LEU A 87 8.73 4.18 5.22
N CYS A 88 9.90 4.71 5.57
CA CYS A 88 10.16 6.14 5.50
C CYS A 88 10.38 6.60 4.05
N LEU A 89 9.63 7.58 3.58
CA LEU A 89 9.75 8.12 2.23
C LEU A 89 10.99 8.99 2.07
N ASN A 90 11.45 9.66 3.14
CA ASN A 90 12.66 10.48 3.13
C ASN A 90 13.95 9.63 3.04
N CYS A 91 14.16 8.69 3.98
CA CYS A 91 15.40 7.90 4.03
C CYS A 91 15.28 6.47 3.50
N LYS A 92 14.10 6.06 3.01
CA LYS A 92 13.80 4.71 2.48
C LYS A 92 14.04 3.55 3.45
N ARG A 93 14.25 3.82 4.74
CA ARG A 93 14.40 2.79 5.76
C ARG A 93 13.05 2.17 6.11
N LYS A 94 13.08 0.87 6.35
CA LYS A 94 11.96 0.09 6.87
C LYS A 94 12.08 -0.04 8.38
N TYR A 95 10.97 0.13 9.06
CA TYR A 95 10.84 -0.02 10.50
C TYR A 95 9.78 -1.06 10.81
N GLN A 96 9.96 -1.79 11.91
CA GLN A 96 8.89 -2.60 12.46
C GLN A 96 7.77 -1.68 12.96
N PRO A 97 6.48 -2.03 12.74
CA PRO A 97 5.38 -1.18 13.16
C PRO A 97 5.39 -0.88 14.66
N THR A 98 5.70 -1.87 15.48
CA THR A 98 5.82 -1.72 16.95
C THR A 98 6.84 -0.67 17.33
N ASP A 99 8.06 -0.77 16.79
CA ASP A 99 9.18 0.13 17.11
C ASP A 99 8.88 1.56 16.64
N TYR A 100 8.29 1.68 15.46
CA TYR A 100 7.92 2.98 14.90
C TYR A 100 6.81 3.64 15.73
N MET A 101 5.78 2.90 16.12
CA MET A 101 4.68 3.46 16.92
C MET A 101 5.14 3.88 18.32
N LEU A 102 6.06 3.15 18.95
CA LEU A 102 6.70 3.56 20.21
C LEU A 102 7.47 4.88 20.08
N TYR A 103 8.11 5.10 18.91
CA TYR A 103 8.73 6.39 18.59
C TYR A 103 7.66 7.46 18.36
N PHE A 104 6.65 7.16 17.55
CA PHE A 104 5.60 8.11 17.15
C PHE A 104 4.82 8.65 18.35
N GLU A 105 4.59 7.83 19.37
CA GLU A 105 4.01 8.26 20.65
C GLU A 105 4.80 9.39 21.31
N LYS A 106 6.13 9.27 21.32
CA LYS A 106 7.07 10.13 22.04
C LYS A 106 7.58 11.31 21.21
N ALA A 107 7.42 11.26 19.89
CA ALA A 107 7.88 12.31 18.98
C ALA A 107 7.17 13.64 19.26
N LYS A 108 7.87 14.76 19.13
CA LYS A 108 7.28 16.10 19.26
C LYS A 108 6.48 16.44 18.00
N LYS A 109 5.22 16.00 17.96
CA LYS A 109 4.32 16.12 16.82
C LYS A 109 4.09 17.59 16.46
N LYS A 110 4.58 18.03 15.30
CA LYS A 110 4.07 19.24 14.62
C LYS A 110 3.00 18.85 13.60
N LEU A 111 2.10 19.77 13.23
CA LEU A 111 1.03 19.58 12.23
C LEU A 111 1.38 18.73 10.98
N PRO A 112 2.57 18.82 10.34
CA PRO A 112 2.92 17.94 9.21
C PRO A 112 3.31 16.49 9.60
N GLU A 113 3.61 16.22 10.87
CA GLU A 113 3.98 14.90 11.39
C GLU A 113 2.77 14.11 11.90
N VAL A 114 1.63 14.78 12.11
CA VAL A 114 0.37 14.09 12.41
C VAL A 114 -0.14 13.40 11.15
N ASN A 115 -0.13 14.06 9.98
CA ASN A 115 -0.46 13.44 8.69
C ASN A 115 0.72 12.69 8.05
N ASN A 116 1.42 11.90 8.85
CA ASN A 116 2.66 11.27 8.41
C ASN A 116 2.41 9.87 7.85
N PHE A 117 1.18 9.44 7.59
CA PHE A 117 0.86 8.06 7.21
C PHE A 117 0.14 8.00 5.86
N SER A 118 0.57 7.07 5.00
CA SER A 118 -0.17 6.70 3.79
C SER A 118 0.04 5.22 3.47
N LEU A 119 -1.01 4.56 3.01
CA LEU A 119 -1.00 3.13 2.69
C LEU A 119 -0.69 2.91 1.22
N LYS A 120 0.12 1.90 0.91
CA LYS A 120 0.40 1.47 -0.46
C LYS A 120 0.34 -0.04 -0.60
N ALA A 121 -0.19 -0.50 -1.71
CA ALA A 121 -0.12 -1.89 -2.09
C ALA A 121 1.32 -2.23 -2.54
N SER A 122 2.00 -3.13 -1.84
CA SER A 122 3.32 -3.59 -2.27
C SER A 122 3.20 -4.33 -3.60
N LYS A 123 4.06 -3.97 -4.57
CA LYS A 123 4.08 -4.57 -5.93
C LYS A 123 4.62 -5.99 -5.94
N LEU A 124 5.48 -6.38 -4.99
CA LEU A 124 6.26 -7.61 -5.08
C LEU A 124 5.71 -8.78 -4.24
N PHE A 125 5.01 -8.51 -3.12
CA PHE A 125 4.71 -9.55 -2.13
C PHE A 125 3.27 -9.59 -1.61
N PHE A 126 2.29 -9.05 -2.36
CA PHE A 126 0.88 -9.08 -1.94
C PHE A 126 0.60 -8.47 -0.55
N SER A 127 1.55 -7.78 0.07
CA SER A 127 1.40 -7.13 1.37
C SER A 127 0.99 -5.67 1.26
N ASN A 128 0.32 -5.16 2.28
CA ASN A 128 0.11 -3.72 2.46
C ASN A 128 1.35 -3.13 3.13
N GLU A 129 1.84 -2.02 2.59
CA GLU A 129 2.99 -1.28 3.11
C GLU A 129 2.48 0.07 3.60
N LEU A 130 2.70 0.36 4.88
CA LEU A 130 2.46 1.70 5.41
C LEU A 130 3.70 2.53 5.12
N THR A 131 3.51 3.71 4.58
CA THR A 131 4.60 4.64 4.31
C THR A 131 4.42 5.88 5.16
N VAL A 132 5.56 6.40 5.62
CA VAL A 132 5.64 7.62 6.41
C VAL A 132 6.56 8.64 5.78
N ILE A 133 6.24 9.92 5.87
CA ILE A 133 7.08 11.00 5.35
C ILE A 133 8.43 11.01 6.07
N TYR A 134 8.40 11.01 7.41
CA TYR A 134 9.59 11.04 8.27
C TYR A 134 9.60 9.92 9.30
N CYS A 135 10.80 9.51 9.70
CA CYS A 135 11.02 8.54 10.78
C CYS A 135 11.93 9.12 11.85
N LYS A 136 12.13 8.38 12.97
CA LYS A 136 13.06 8.72 14.05
C LYS A 136 14.43 9.25 13.61
N LYS A 137 14.98 8.74 12.50
CA LYS A 137 16.29 9.19 11.99
C LYS A 137 16.20 10.52 11.24
N CYS A 138 15.06 10.79 10.60
CA CYS A 138 14.84 12.00 9.84
C CYS A 138 14.28 13.14 10.70
N ASP A 139 13.77 12.81 11.88
CA ASP A 139 13.34 13.76 12.89
C ASP A 139 14.51 14.69 13.27
N GLY A 140 14.38 15.99 12.97
CA GLY A 140 15.43 16.98 13.15
C GLY A 140 16.48 17.09 12.03
N VAL A 141 16.36 16.34 10.93
CA VAL A 141 17.24 16.46 9.75
C VAL A 141 16.57 17.34 8.68
N GLU A 142 17.33 18.28 8.13
CA GLU A 142 16.84 19.27 7.16
C GLU A 142 16.14 18.63 5.95
N LYS A 143 15.01 19.23 5.54
CA LYS A 143 14.07 18.71 4.54
C LYS A 143 14.74 18.46 3.19
N VAL A 144 14.63 17.24 2.65
CA VAL A 144 14.85 17.03 1.21
C VAL A 144 13.54 17.35 0.49
N MET A 145 13.37 18.60 0.06
CA MET A 145 12.27 18.97 -0.82
C MET A 145 12.33 18.14 -2.10
N THR A 146 11.25 17.46 -2.45
CA THR A 146 11.10 16.81 -3.76
C THR A 146 11.17 17.86 -4.87
N GLN A 147 11.80 17.52 -6.00
CA GLN A 147 12.05 18.46 -7.12
C GLN A 147 10.78 19.12 -7.68
N GLU A 148 9.61 18.52 -7.48
CA GLU A 148 8.31 19.07 -7.89
C GLU A 148 7.88 20.30 -7.08
N GLN A 149 8.30 20.41 -5.81
CA GLN A 149 7.97 21.58 -4.96
C GLN A 149 8.87 22.78 -5.24
N LYS A 150 10.07 22.59 -5.81
CA LYS A 150 10.95 23.70 -6.25
C LYS A 150 10.39 24.47 -7.45
N LYS A 151 9.53 23.86 -8.27
CA LYS A 151 8.95 24.51 -9.46
C LYS A 151 7.78 25.44 -9.18
N LYS A 152 7.12 25.32 -8.01
CA LYS A 152 5.98 26.19 -7.63
C LYS A 152 6.37 27.38 -6.73
N SER A 153 7.64 27.47 -6.37
CA SER A 153 8.20 28.52 -5.48
C SER A 153 9.11 29.50 -6.24
N LYS A 154 9.11 29.45 -7.57
CA LYS A 154 9.81 30.41 -8.44
C LYS A 154 8.80 31.17 -9.28
#